data_AF-A0A6V8MMW8-F1
#
_entry.id   AF-A0A6V8MMW8-F1
#
_cell.length_a   1.000
_cell.length_b   1.000
_cell.length_c   1.000
_cell.angle_alpha   90.00
_cell.angle_beta   90.00
_cell.angle_gamma   90.00
#
_symmetry.space_group_name_H-M   'P 1'
#
loop_
_entity.id
_entity.type
_entity.pdbx_description
1 polymer ?
#
loop_
_entity_poly.entity_id
_entity_poly.type
_entity_poly.pdbx_seq_one_letter_code
_entity_poly.pdbx_strand_id
1 'polypeptide(L)' 'MLIVMRKTADMAAQEEIKAYLIDRGFDIHQSTGANRVIIGVIGDTETLEVADIEKFPGVLQVVRIAKEE' A
#
# COMPACT_ATOMS: atom_id res chain seq x y z
N MET A 1 6.24 -1.04 5.08
CA MET A 1 6.21 -0.91 3.59
C MET A 1 5.43 0.35 3.21
N LEU A 2 5.74 0.98 2.07
CA LEU A 2 4.96 2.08 1.51
C LEU A 2 4.37 1.68 0.16
N ILE A 3 3.09 1.95 -0.04
CA ILE A 3 2.39 1.76 -1.31
C ILE A 3 2.02 3.14 -1.84
N VAL A 4 2.49 3.45 -3.05
CA VAL A 4 2.20 4.71 -3.72
C VAL A 4 1.06 4.48 -4.71
N MET A 5 -0.04 5.21 -4.56
CA MET A 5 -1.17 5.13 -5.49
C MET A 5 -0.94 6.02 -6.72
N ARG A 6 -1.48 5.61 -7.87
CA ARG A 6 -1.59 6.43 -9.08
C ARG A 6 -2.49 7.63 -8.79
N LYS A 7 -2.21 8.76 -9.44
CA LYS A 7 -3.05 9.97 -9.36
C LYS A 7 -4.50 9.71 -9.80
N THR A 8 -4.69 8.75 -10.70
CA THR A 8 -6.00 8.35 -11.25
C THR A 8 -6.65 7.20 -10.48
N ALA A 9 -6.03 6.72 -9.39
CA ALA A 9 -6.63 5.66 -8.57
C ALA A 9 -7.89 6.21 -7.89
N ASP A 10 -9.03 5.58 -8.17
CA ASP A 10 -10.29 5.94 -7.56
C ASP A 10 -10.40 5.41 -6.12
N MET A 11 -11.51 5.72 -5.46
CA MET A 11 -11.76 5.26 -4.11
C MET A 11 -11.88 3.73 -4.03
N ALA A 12 -12.44 3.07 -5.05
CA ALA A 12 -12.62 1.62 -5.04
C ALA A 12 -11.27 0.89 -5.04
N ALA A 13 -10.33 1.31 -5.88
CA ALA A 13 -8.97 0.79 -5.91
C ALA A 13 -8.24 0.97 -4.57
N GLN A 14 -8.47 2.12 -3.90
CA GLN A 14 -7.90 2.36 -2.57
C GLN A 14 -8.53 1.46 -1.50
N GLU A 15 -9.85 1.29 -1.50
CA GLU A 15 -10.52 0.41 -0.53
C GLU A 15 -10.15 -1.06 -0.74
N GLU A 16 -10.01 -1.52 -1.98
CA GLU A 16 -9.66 -2.91 -2.31
C GLU A 16 -8.32 -3.31 -1.68
N ILE A 17 -7.28 -2.50 -1.89
CA ILE A 17 -5.96 -2.80 -1.31
C ILE A 17 -5.92 -2.63 0.20
N LYS A 18 -6.67 -1.66 0.75
CA LYS A 18 -6.78 -1.46 2.19
C LYS A 18 -7.45 -2.66 2.86
N ALA A 19 -8.57 -3.14 2.31
CA ALA A 19 -9.26 -4.34 2.79
C ALA A 19 -8.36 -5.57 2.70
N TYR A 20 -7.67 -5.77 1.56
CA TYR A 20 -6.72 -6.87 1.38
C TYR A 20 -5.65 -6.93 2.48
N LEU A 21 -5.14 -5.78 2.91
CA LEU A 21 -4.11 -5.67 3.94
C LEU A 21 -4.70 -5.86 5.35
N ILE A 22 -5.82 -5.21 5.66
CA ILE A 22 -6.50 -5.32 6.97
C ILE A 22 -6.94 -6.77 7.22
N ASP A 23 -7.52 -7.44 6.22
CA ASP A 23 -7.97 -8.84 6.33
C ASP A 23 -6.82 -9.82 6.61
N ARG A 24 -5.57 -9.41 6.32
CA ARG A 24 -4.35 -10.17 6.60
C ARG A 24 -3.66 -9.74 7.91
N GLY A 25 -4.29 -8.86 8.69
CA GLY A 25 -3.80 -8.42 9.98
C GLY A 25 -2.75 -7.31 9.93
N PHE A 26 -2.66 -6.57 8.82
CA PHE A 26 -1.80 -5.40 8.74
C PHE A 26 -2.51 -4.13 9.17
N ASP A 27 -1.78 -3.27 9.89
CA ASP A 27 -2.21 -1.91 10.16
C ASP A 27 -1.83 -1.00 8.99
N ILE A 28 -2.72 -0.07 8.67
CA ILE A 28 -2.54 0.85 7.55
C ILE A 28 -2.62 2.31 7.98
N HIS A 29 -1.70 3.13 7.48
CA HIS A 29 -1.71 4.59 7.65
C HIS A 29 -1.80 5.26 6.29
N GLN A 30 -2.89 5.98 6.04
CA GLN A 30 -3.07 6.71 4.79
C GLN A 30 -2.58 8.17 4.93
N SER A 31 -1.73 8.60 4.00
CA SER A 31 -1.35 9.99 3.81
C SER A 31 -1.88 10.50 2.47
N THR A 32 -2.79 11.46 2.53
CA THR A 32 -3.41 12.07 1.35
C THR A 32 -2.74 13.40 1.04
N GLY A 33 -1.99 13.46 -0.06
CA GLY A 33 -1.41 14.69 -0.58
C GLY A 33 -2.20 15.26 -1.76
N ALA A 34 -1.90 16.50 -2.15
CA ALA A 34 -2.56 17.18 -3.27
C ALA A 34 -2.46 16.44 -4.62
N ASN A 35 -1.41 15.62 -4.80
CA ASN A 35 -1.12 14.94 -6.06
C ASN A 35 -1.23 13.41 -6.00
N ARG A 36 -1.18 12.82 -4.81
CA ARG A 36 -1.14 11.36 -4.64
C ARG A 36 -1.54 10.95 -3.23
N VAL A 37 -2.03 9.72 -3.11
CA VAL A 37 -2.23 9.01 -1.84
C VAL A 37 -1.09 8.02 -1.63
N ILE A 38 -0.58 7.97 -0.41
CA ILE A 38 0.40 6.98 0.03
C ILE A 38 -0.23 6.17 1.16
N ILE A 39 -0.09 4.85 1.10
CA ILE A 39 -0.54 3.93 2.15
C ILE A 39 0.71 3.32 2.79
N GLY A 40 0.97 3.70 4.03
CA GLY A 40 1.93 3.01 4.89
C GLY A 40 1.32 1.72 5.42
N VAL A 41 2.10 0.64 5.37
CA VAL A 41 1.71 -0.69 5.88
C VAL A 41 2.66 -1.08 7.01
N ILE A 42 2.08 -1.38 8.17
CA ILE A 42 2.76 -1.72 9.41
C ILE A 42 2.42 -3.17 9.76
N GLY A 43 3.43 -3.92 10.22
CA GLY A 43 3.34 -5.35 10.52
C GLY A 43 4.52 -6.12 9.89
N ASP A 44 4.41 -7.44 9.83
CA ASP A 44 5.41 -8.31 9.20
C ASP A 44 5.33 -8.23 7.66
N THR A 45 5.74 -7.09 7.11
CA THR A 45 5.65 -6.83 5.67
C THR A 45 6.63 -7.66 4.85
N GLU A 46 7.50 -8.47 5.45
CA GLU A 46 8.33 -9.45 4.73
C GLU A 46 7.47 -10.53 4.08
N THR A 47 6.35 -10.89 4.71
CA THR A 47 5.38 -11.86 4.18
C THR A 47 4.60 -11.38 2.94
N LEU A 48 4.71 -10.09 2.58
CA LEU A 48 4.01 -9.50 1.44
C LEU A 48 4.91 -9.41 0.21
N GLU A 49 4.60 -10.17 -0.84
CA GLU A 49 5.32 -10.06 -2.10
C GLU A 49 5.01 -8.75 -2.82
N VAL A 50 6.06 -7.95 -3.07
CA VAL A 50 5.97 -6.63 -3.70
C VAL A 50 5.24 -6.71 -5.04
N ALA A 51 5.58 -7.70 -5.85
CA ALA A 51 4.99 -7.91 -7.17
C ALA A 51 3.49 -8.22 -7.12
N ASP A 52 2.98 -8.80 -6.02
CA ASP A 52 1.55 -9.07 -5.87
C ASP A 52 0.78 -7.81 -5.49
N ILE A 53 1.37 -6.98 -4.62
CA ILE A 53 0.80 -5.68 -4.26
C ILE A 53 0.79 -4.73 -5.47
N GLU A 54 1.82 -4.74 -6.31
CA GLU A 54 1.89 -3.90 -7.52
C GLU A 54 0.88 -4.28 -8.61
N LYS A 55 0.27 -5.48 -8.55
CA LYS A 55 -0.81 -5.89 -9.46
C LYS A 55 -2.16 -5.26 -9.11
N PHE A 56 -2.33 -4.72 -7.90
CA PHE A 56 -3.60 -4.11 -7.52
C PHE A 56 -3.92 -2.90 -8.39
N PRO A 57 -5.19 -2.74 -8.79
CA PRO A 57 -5.64 -1.55 -9.51
C PRO A 57 -5.22 -0.28 -8.79
N GLY A 58 -4.75 0.70 -9.55
CA GLY A 58 -4.37 2.00 -8.99
C GLY A 58 -3.04 2.02 -8.22
N VAL A 59 -2.34 0.90 -8.02
CA VAL A 59 -0.98 0.93 -7.46
C VAL A 59 0.01 1.42 -8.51
N LEU A 60 0.85 2.38 -8.12
CA LEU A 60 1.93 2.90 -8.94
C LEU A 60 3.26 2.19 -8.65
N GLN A 61 3.58 2.04 -7.37
CA GLN A 61 4.86 1.51 -6.90
C GLN A 61 4.73 1.06 -5.46
N VAL A 62 5.49 0.02 -5.09
CA VAL A 62 5.65 -0.41 -3.70
C VAL A 62 7.11 -0.27 -3.28
N VAL A 63 7.34 0.31 -2.11
CA VAL A 63 8.67 0.54 -1.54
C VAL A 63 8.77 -0.20 -0.20
N ARG A 64 9.73 -1.12 -0.10
CA ARG A 64 10.08 -1.72 1.18
C ARG A 64 10.95 -0.74 1.98
N ILE A 65 10.62 -0.56 3.25
CA ILE A 65 11.46 0.22 4.17
C ILE A 65 12.54 -0.74 4.66
N ALA A 66 13.80 -0.31 4.60
CA ALA A 66 14.92 -1.11 5.11
C ALA A 66 14.76 -1.38 6.61
N LYS A 67 15.21 -2.54 7.06
CA LYS A 67 15.34 -2.79 8.50
C LYS A 67 16.49 -1.94 9.05
N GLU A 68 16.33 -1.47 10.27
CA GLU A 68 17.48 -1.01 11.06
C GLU A 68 18.26 -2.26 11.50
N GLU A 69 19.59 -2.24 11.29
CA GLU A 69 20.52 -3.31 11.72
C GLU A 69 20.76 -3.28 13.24
#